data_AF-A0A6V8MG45-F1
#
_entry.id   AF-A0A6V8MG45-F1
#
_cell.length_a   1.000
_cell.length_b   1.000
_cell.length_c   1.000
_cell.angle_alpha   90.00
_cell.angle_beta   90.00
_cell.angle_gamma   90.00
#
_symmetry.space_group_name_H-M   'P 1'
#
loop_
_entity.id
_entity.type
_entity.pdbx_description
1 polymer ?
#
loop_
_entity_poly.entity_id
_entity_poly.type
_entity_poly.pdbx_seq_one_letter_code
_entity_poly.pdbx_strand_id
1 'polypeptide(L)'
;MKMTPALLIIGALLVFWASAFIIVGIPALTMKETPSEIWRPMTAEEEAGHKLYVRNGCSYCHSLFIRINDWDIGAERIAKSGDYVGQEPAILGSERTGPDLSQEGGEHPDDWHLAHFVNPRFTSPISLMPSWEFLGPVEIRQLTAYVQALGLKAADARVARQQHWKAPAVAAYAGGLDANVEWLHSQVPEVWRRMPNPYPATEASLQRGKRIYQEFCINCHGPVGDGKGPAFRYMNPPPLNFTTLRRHLVENRYIGGIFYYQIMNGITGTGMPYFKKHLESEKIWDLANYLGVSFVGYTDANIEPRGIDASYEEPWQNRYPQPGQEGAVTGK
;
A
#
# COMPACT_ATOMS: atom_id res chain seq x y z
N MET A 1 18.31 -59.28 -25.59
CA MET A 1 19.41 -58.75 -24.75
C MET A 1 19.07 -59.03 -23.29
N LYS A 2 19.97 -59.59 -22.49
CA LYS A 2 19.75 -59.75 -21.05
C LYS A 2 19.89 -58.39 -20.38
N MET A 3 18.89 -57.95 -19.62
CA MET A 3 18.96 -56.71 -18.84
C MET A 3 19.94 -56.91 -17.69
N THR A 4 21.18 -56.46 -17.85
CA THR A 4 22.17 -56.43 -16.78
C THR A 4 22.00 -55.15 -15.95
N PRO A 5 22.34 -55.16 -14.65
CA PRO A 5 22.33 -53.95 -13.83
C PRO A 5 23.15 -52.80 -14.41
N ALA A 6 24.29 -53.09 -15.05
CA ALA A 6 25.12 -52.10 -15.71
C ALA A 6 24.40 -51.40 -16.89
N LEU A 7 23.67 -52.16 -17.72
CA LEU A 7 22.89 -51.61 -18.83
C LEU A 7 21.78 -50.68 -18.32
N LEU A 8 21.12 -51.06 -17.22
CA LEU A 8 20.08 -50.24 -16.59
C LEU A 8 20.65 -48.91 -16.07
N ILE A 9 21.78 -48.95 -15.36
CA ILE A 9 22.40 -47.74 -14.79
C ILE A 9 22.87 -46.80 -15.90
N ILE A 10 23.59 -47.32 -16.90
CA ILE A 10 24.12 -46.50 -18.01
C ILE A 10 22.96 -45.91 -18.82
N GLY A 11 21.94 -46.71 -19.14
CA GLY A 11 20.75 -46.22 -19.84
C GLY A 11 20.02 -45.13 -19.07
N ALA A 12 19.81 -45.31 -17.76
CA ALA A 12 19.15 -44.31 -16.91
C ALA A 12 19.96 -43.00 -16.84
N LEU A 13 21.28 -43.08 -16.68
CA LEU A 13 22.14 -41.90 -16.68
C LEU A 13 22.12 -41.17 -18.03
N LEU A 14 22.16 -41.89 -19.15
CA LEU A 14 22.08 -41.28 -20.48
C LEU A 14 20.76 -40.56 -20.69
N VAL A 15 19.64 -41.19 -20.32
CA VAL A 15 18.31 -40.56 -20.43
C VAL A 15 18.23 -39.34 -19.52
N PHE A 16 18.70 -39.43 -18.28
CA PHE A 16 18.74 -38.31 -17.34
C PHE A 16 19.55 -37.14 -17.89
N TRP A 17 20.80 -37.37 -18.33
CA TRP A 17 21.67 -36.32 -18.83
C TRP A 17 21.21 -35.74 -20.18
N ALA A 18 20.65 -36.56 -21.08
CA ALA A 18 20.04 -36.07 -22.30
C ALA A 18 18.85 -35.15 -21.98
N SER A 19 18.00 -35.56 -21.03
CA SER A 19 16.83 -34.78 -20.60
C SER A 19 17.25 -33.47 -19.93
N ALA A 20 18.23 -33.52 -19.02
CA ALA A 20 18.79 -32.35 -18.36
C ALA A 20 19.46 -31.40 -19.36
N PHE A 21 20.22 -31.92 -20.34
CA PHE A 21 20.83 -31.10 -21.37
C PHE A 21 19.78 -30.44 -22.27
N ILE A 22 18.71 -31.15 -22.66
CA ILE A 22 17.65 -30.60 -23.49
C ILE A 22 16.81 -29.56 -22.73
N ILE A 23 16.43 -29.85 -21.48
CA ILE A 23 15.52 -29.01 -20.69
C ILE A 23 16.23 -27.84 -20.02
N VAL A 24 17.50 -28.01 -19.61
CA VAL A 24 18.27 -26.98 -18.87
C VAL A 24 19.42 -26.47 -19.69
N GLY A 25 20.24 -27.36 -20.26
CA GLY A 25 21.44 -26.99 -21.00
C GLY A 25 21.17 -26.13 -22.24
N ILE A 26 20.27 -26.58 -23.12
CA ILE A 26 19.92 -25.84 -24.35
C ILE A 26 19.32 -24.47 -23.99
N PRO A 27 18.31 -24.36 -23.10
CA PRO A 27 17.80 -23.05 -22.69
C PRO A 27 18.86 -22.13 -22.08
N ALA A 28 19.71 -22.63 -21.18
CA ALA A 28 20.78 -21.83 -20.58
C ALA A 28 21.77 -21.27 -21.61
N LEU A 29 21.98 -21.98 -22.73
CA LEU A 29 22.89 -21.55 -23.81
C LEU A 29 22.20 -20.72 -24.91
N THR A 30 20.87 -20.77 -25.03
CA THR A 30 20.15 -20.21 -26.18
C THR A 30 19.13 -19.14 -25.82
N MET A 31 18.58 -19.15 -24.60
CA MET A 31 17.66 -18.12 -24.15
C MET A 31 18.41 -16.81 -23.92
N LYS A 32 17.89 -15.73 -24.50
CA LYS A 32 18.36 -14.37 -24.25
C LYS A 32 17.44 -13.71 -23.25
N GLU A 33 18.01 -13.34 -22.10
CA GLU A 33 17.32 -12.47 -21.16
C GLU A 33 17.09 -11.11 -21.80
N THR A 34 15.83 -10.75 -21.97
CA THR A 34 15.43 -9.47 -22.55
C THR A 34 14.69 -8.68 -21.47
N PRO A 35 15.22 -7.54 -21.02
CA PRO A 35 14.54 -6.68 -20.06
C PRO A 35 13.14 -6.29 -20.52
N SER A 36 12.20 -6.19 -19.58
CA SER A 36 10.87 -5.67 -19.88
C SER A 36 10.87 -4.14 -20.06
N GLU A 37 9.75 -3.59 -20.50
CA GLU A 37 9.57 -2.15 -20.69
C GLU A 37 9.77 -1.33 -19.39
N ILE A 38 9.36 -1.89 -18.26
CA ILE A 38 9.48 -1.24 -16.94
C ILE A 38 10.82 -1.54 -16.25
N TRP A 39 11.64 -2.45 -16.79
CA TRP A 39 12.86 -2.90 -16.14
C TRP A 39 13.89 -1.78 -15.99
N ARG A 40 14.58 -1.82 -14.85
CA ARG A 40 15.72 -0.99 -14.50
C ARG A 40 16.65 -1.76 -13.55
N PRO A 41 17.97 -1.46 -13.53
CA PRO A 41 18.89 -2.10 -12.59
C PRO A 41 18.57 -1.74 -11.14
N MET A 42 18.92 -2.63 -10.21
CA MET A 42 18.85 -2.34 -8.78
C MET A 42 20.04 -1.46 -8.34
N THR A 43 19.82 -0.63 -7.32
CA THR A 43 20.89 0.07 -6.61
C THR A 43 21.59 -0.88 -5.64
N ALA A 44 22.78 -0.50 -5.15
CA ALA A 44 23.51 -1.30 -4.16
C ALA A 44 22.71 -1.50 -2.85
N GLU A 45 21.88 -0.53 -2.47
CA GLU A 45 21.02 -0.64 -1.28
C GLU A 45 19.85 -1.61 -1.50
N GLU A 46 19.23 -1.56 -2.69
CA GLU A 46 18.18 -2.50 -3.10
C GLU A 46 18.72 -3.92 -3.24
N GLU A 47 19.94 -4.10 -3.76
CA GLU A 47 20.60 -5.41 -3.82
C GLU A 47 20.88 -5.99 -2.42
N ALA A 48 21.29 -5.13 -1.47
CA ALA A 48 21.43 -5.55 -0.08
C ALA A 48 20.08 -5.95 0.52
N GLY A 49 19.02 -5.19 0.25
CA GLY A 49 17.65 -5.51 0.63
C GLY A 49 17.13 -6.81 0.02
N HIS A 50 17.44 -7.07 -1.25
CA HIS A 50 17.09 -8.33 -1.91
C HIS A 50 17.74 -9.53 -1.22
N LYS A 51 19.02 -9.43 -0.85
CA LYS A 51 19.72 -10.48 -0.09
C LYS A 51 19.07 -10.71 1.27
N LEU A 52 18.59 -9.66 1.93
CA LEU A 52 17.82 -9.77 3.17
C LEU A 52 16.48 -10.49 2.93
N TYR A 53 15.74 -10.12 1.89
CA TYR A 53 14.47 -10.75 1.53
C TYR A 53 14.62 -12.26 1.31
N VAL A 54 15.67 -12.66 0.58
CA VAL A 54 16.00 -14.06 0.30
C VAL A 54 16.46 -14.80 1.56
N ARG A 55 17.45 -14.27 2.28
CA ARG A 55 18.07 -14.91 3.46
C ARG A 55 17.05 -15.18 4.56
N ASN A 56 16.06 -14.30 4.68
CA ASN A 56 15.03 -14.36 5.70
C ASN A 56 13.78 -15.13 5.26
N GLY A 57 13.72 -15.62 4.02
CA GLY A 57 12.60 -16.42 3.53
C GLY A 57 11.29 -15.65 3.39
N CYS A 58 11.34 -14.34 3.12
CA CYS A 58 10.13 -13.53 2.91
C CYS A 58 9.27 -14.09 1.76
N SER A 59 9.93 -14.72 0.77
CA SER A 59 9.33 -15.42 -0.36
C SER A 59 8.46 -16.62 -0.01
N TYR A 60 8.59 -17.14 1.21
CA TYR A 60 7.72 -18.20 1.69
C TYR A 60 6.33 -17.67 2.03
N CYS A 61 6.13 -16.37 2.29
CA CYS A 61 4.78 -15.85 2.54
C CYS A 61 4.31 -14.89 1.46
N HIS A 62 5.24 -14.22 0.78
CA HIS A 62 4.96 -13.18 -0.19
C HIS A 62 5.46 -13.58 -1.58
N SER A 63 4.52 -13.69 -2.53
CA SER A 63 4.91 -13.83 -3.93
C SER A 63 5.40 -12.52 -4.50
N LEU A 64 6.24 -12.63 -5.52
CA LEU A 64 6.71 -11.51 -6.32
C LEU A 64 6.33 -11.75 -7.78
N PHE A 65 5.14 -12.30 -8.01
CA PHE A 65 4.72 -12.79 -9.32
C PHE A 65 3.19 -12.75 -9.45
N ILE A 66 2.71 -11.80 -10.25
CA ILE A 66 1.30 -11.72 -10.66
C ILE A 66 1.06 -12.55 -11.91
N ARG A 67 0.18 -13.54 -11.79
CA ARG A 67 -0.29 -14.40 -12.90
C ARG A 67 -1.47 -13.74 -13.62
N ILE A 68 -1.80 -14.28 -14.78
CA ILE A 68 -2.98 -13.86 -15.57
C ILE A 68 -4.28 -13.95 -14.75
N ASN A 69 -4.42 -15.00 -13.93
CA ASN A 69 -5.62 -15.21 -13.11
C ASN A 69 -5.64 -14.41 -11.81
N ASP A 70 -4.55 -13.68 -11.50
CA ASP A 70 -4.45 -12.85 -10.30
C ASP A 70 -4.90 -11.41 -10.56
N TRP A 71 -5.66 -11.14 -11.62
CA TRP A 71 -6.05 -9.78 -11.98
C TRP A 71 -6.96 -9.13 -10.93
N ASP A 72 -7.88 -9.90 -10.34
CA ASP A 72 -8.88 -9.40 -9.39
C ASP A 72 -8.34 -9.09 -7.99
N ILE A 73 -7.04 -9.33 -7.71
CA ILE A 73 -6.41 -8.95 -6.44
C ILE A 73 -5.80 -7.54 -6.47
N GLY A 74 -6.14 -6.74 -7.49
CA GLY A 74 -5.76 -5.32 -7.57
C GLY A 74 -4.36 -5.06 -8.10
N ALA A 75 -3.83 -6.00 -8.91
CA ALA A 75 -2.57 -5.85 -9.62
C ALA A 75 -2.74 -4.91 -10.84
N GLU A 76 -1.75 -4.06 -11.11
CA GLU A 76 -1.81 -3.13 -12.25
C GLU A 76 -1.29 -3.77 -13.55
N ARG A 77 -0.41 -4.77 -13.42
CA ARG A 77 0.28 -5.42 -14.54
C ARG A 77 0.56 -6.89 -14.25
N ILE A 78 0.47 -7.72 -15.29
CA ILE A 78 0.89 -9.13 -15.24
C ILE A 78 2.42 -9.21 -15.37
N ALA A 79 3.05 -10.07 -14.57
CA ALA A 79 4.49 -10.24 -14.58
C ALA A 79 5.02 -10.76 -15.93
N LYS A 80 6.17 -10.24 -16.36
CA LYS A 80 6.91 -10.71 -17.53
C LYS A 80 8.28 -11.25 -17.10
N SER A 81 8.81 -12.22 -17.83
CA SER A 81 10.16 -12.76 -17.56
C SER A 81 11.24 -11.67 -17.53
N GLY A 82 11.09 -10.66 -18.39
CA GLY A 82 11.97 -9.50 -18.47
C GLY A 82 12.03 -8.64 -17.20
N ASP A 83 11.10 -8.78 -16.26
CA ASP A 83 11.10 -8.04 -15.00
C ASP A 83 12.19 -8.53 -14.03
N TYR A 84 12.63 -9.78 -14.17
CA TYR A 84 13.56 -10.45 -13.24
C TYR A 84 14.99 -10.54 -13.79
N VAL A 85 15.27 -9.91 -14.93
CA VAL A 85 16.60 -9.93 -15.56
C VAL A 85 17.64 -9.36 -14.59
N GLY A 86 18.71 -10.11 -14.36
CA GLY A 86 19.78 -9.75 -13.42
C GLY A 86 19.44 -9.92 -11.94
N GLN A 87 18.29 -10.50 -11.59
CA GLN A 87 17.99 -10.87 -10.20
C GLN A 87 18.50 -12.28 -9.91
N GLU A 88 19.45 -12.39 -8.97
CA GLU A 88 20.01 -13.68 -8.55
C GLU A 88 19.89 -13.88 -7.03
N PRO A 89 19.13 -14.90 -6.56
CA PRO A 89 18.17 -15.71 -7.32
C PRO A 89 16.93 -14.89 -7.72
N ALA A 90 16.31 -15.20 -8.86
CA ALA A 90 14.99 -14.67 -9.19
C ALA A 90 13.94 -15.35 -8.30
N ILE A 91 13.34 -14.60 -7.39
CA ILE A 91 12.33 -15.10 -6.46
C ILE A 91 10.95 -14.76 -7.00
N LEU A 92 10.17 -15.76 -7.37
CA LEU A 92 8.76 -15.59 -7.77
C LEU A 92 7.78 -15.83 -6.61
N GLY A 93 8.28 -16.47 -5.54
CA GLY A 93 7.49 -16.95 -4.40
C GLY A 93 6.82 -18.29 -4.64
N SER A 94 6.55 -19.03 -3.55
CA SER A 94 5.94 -20.36 -3.59
C SER A 94 4.47 -20.37 -3.13
N GLU A 95 4.08 -19.42 -2.30
CA GLU A 95 2.73 -19.30 -1.74
C GLU A 95 2.39 -17.84 -1.38
N ARG A 96 1.13 -17.59 -0.99
CA ARG A 96 0.61 -16.29 -0.57
C ARG A 96 -0.10 -16.39 0.77
N THR A 97 0.68 -16.51 1.84
CA THR A 97 0.16 -16.27 3.20
C THR A 97 -0.03 -14.77 3.43
N GLY A 98 0.88 -13.96 2.90
CA GLY A 98 0.76 -12.51 2.77
C GLY A 98 0.40 -12.10 1.33
N PRO A 99 0.19 -10.79 1.09
CA PRO A 99 -0.04 -10.27 -0.25
C PRO A 99 1.16 -10.48 -1.18
N ASP A 100 0.90 -10.47 -2.49
CA ASP A 100 1.94 -10.32 -3.49
C ASP A 100 2.58 -8.94 -3.39
N LEU A 101 3.91 -8.87 -3.48
CA LEU A 101 4.65 -7.61 -3.32
C LEU A 101 5.27 -7.11 -4.63
N SER A 102 5.07 -7.80 -5.77
CA SER A 102 5.76 -7.48 -7.03
C SER A 102 5.54 -6.05 -7.54
N GLN A 103 4.51 -5.37 -7.04
CA GLN A 103 4.11 -4.01 -7.40
C GLN A 103 3.91 -3.12 -6.17
N GLU A 104 4.47 -3.50 -5.02
CA GLU A 104 4.27 -2.79 -3.74
C GLU A 104 4.91 -1.40 -3.70
N GLY A 105 5.95 -1.16 -4.49
CA GLY A 105 6.72 0.07 -4.38
C GLY A 105 5.88 1.32 -4.61
N GLY A 106 5.86 2.21 -3.62
CA GLY A 106 5.10 3.46 -3.57
C GLY A 106 3.62 3.34 -3.22
N GLU A 107 3.09 2.12 -3.02
CA GLU A 107 1.74 1.89 -2.49
C GLU A 107 1.66 2.32 -1.01
N HIS A 108 2.70 1.98 -0.24
CA HIS A 108 2.94 2.48 1.10
C HIS A 108 4.26 3.26 1.19
N PRO A 109 4.35 4.30 2.03
CA PRO A 109 5.59 5.07 2.21
C PRO A 109 6.56 4.38 3.17
N ASP A 110 7.82 4.85 3.19
CA ASP A 110 8.90 4.24 3.98
C ASP A 110 8.62 4.15 5.48
N ASP A 111 7.91 5.13 6.05
CA ASP A 111 7.50 5.14 7.46
C ASP A 111 6.47 4.04 7.77
N TRP A 112 5.57 3.76 6.82
CA TRP A 112 4.65 2.63 6.93
C TRP A 112 5.42 1.31 6.88
N HIS A 113 6.35 1.15 5.95
CA HIS A 113 7.18 -0.06 5.86
C HIS A 113 8.04 -0.25 7.11
N LEU A 114 8.63 0.81 7.64
CA LEU A 114 9.37 0.78 8.91
C LEU A 114 8.48 0.28 10.06
N ALA A 115 7.29 0.87 10.22
CA ALA A 115 6.35 0.44 11.25
C ALA A 115 5.95 -1.03 11.07
N HIS A 116 5.67 -1.44 9.84
CA HIS A 116 5.28 -2.79 9.47
C HIS A 116 6.39 -3.82 9.73
N PHE A 117 7.64 -3.55 9.34
CA PHE A 117 8.75 -4.47 9.59
C PHE A 117 9.08 -4.59 11.07
N VAL A 118 9.04 -3.49 11.82
CA VAL A 118 9.27 -3.54 13.27
C VAL A 118 8.19 -4.40 13.93
N ASN A 119 6.91 -4.17 13.64
CA ASN A 119 5.86 -5.06 14.06
C ASN A 119 4.70 -5.01 13.06
N PRO A 120 4.42 -6.09 12.33
CA PRO A 120 3.35 -6.11 11.33
C PRO A 120 1.97 -5.81 11.91
N ARG A 121 1.78 -6.05 13.23
CA ARG A 121 0.54 -5.69 13.93
C ARG A 121 0.36 -4.19 14.13
N PHE A 122 1.37 -3.36 13.87
CA PHE A 122 1.22 -1.89 13.88
C PHE A 122 0.50 -1.37 12.65
N THR A 123 0.55 -2.07 11.51
CA THR A 123 -0.16 -1.63 10.30
C THR A 123 -1.29 -2.58 9.91
N SER A 124 -1.27 -3.83 10.39
CA SER A 124 -2.34 -4.82 10.17
C SER A 124 -2.58 -5.64 11.45
N PRO A 125 -3.62 -5.35 12.26
CA PRO A 125 -3.78 -5.94 13.59
C PRO A 125 -3.82 -7.47 13.61
N ILE A 126 -4.38 -8.09 12.57
CA ILE A 126 -4.55 -9.55 12.45
C ILE A 126 -3.40 -10.21 11.68
N SER A 127 -2.31 -9.49 11.39
CA SER A 127 -1.20 -10.03 10.61
C SER A 127 -0.59 -11.28 11.26
N LEU A 128 -0.28 -12.27 10.43
CA LEU A 128 0.49 -13.46 10.81
C LEU A 128 1.99 -13.26 10.62
N MET A 129 2.41 -12.25 9.87
CA MET A 129 3.81 -11.99 9.55
C MET A 129 4.64 -11.79 10.84
N PRO A 130 5.82 -12.42 10.97
CA PRO A 130 6.67 -12.23 12.15
C PRO A 130 7.23 -10.81 12.24
N SER A 131 7.66 -10.41 13.43
CA SER A 131 8.39 -9.14 13.61
C SER A 131 9.82 -9.28 13.08
N TRP A 132 10.29 -8.23 12.41
CA TRP A 132 11.66 -8.12 11.88
C TRP A 132 12.48 -7.06 12.63
N GLU A 133 12.06 -6.67 13.84
CA GLU A 133 12.77 -5.69 14.67
C GLU A 133 14.24 -6.08 14.93
N PHE A 134 14.53 -7.38 14.95
CA PHE A 134 15.88 -7.92 15.17
C PHE A 134 16.91 -7.56 14.08
N LEU A 135 16.47 -7.21 12.85
CA LEU A 135 17.35 -6.76 11.78
C LEU A 135 17.99 -5.39 12.10
N GLY A 136 17.33 -4.61 12.97
CA GLY A 136 17.76 -3.27 13.31
C GLY A 136 17.56 -2.26 12.16
N PRO A 137 17.84 -0.97 12.41
CA PRO A 137 17.40 0.11 11.53
C PRO A 137 18.13 0.15 10.18
N VAL A 138 19.36 -0.38 10.09
CA VAL A 138 20.13 -0.38 8.82
C VAL A 138 19.57 -1.42 7.85
N GLU A 139 19.43 -2.67 8.30
CA GLU A 139 18.90 -3.74 7.45
C GLU A 139 17.42 -3.52 7.14
N ILE A 140 16.61 -2.96 8.06
CA ILE A 140 15.23 -2.57 7.75
C ILE A 140 15.19 -1.54 6.62
N ARG A 141 16.05 -0.51 6.64
CA ARG A 141 16.09 0.48 5.53
C ARG A 141 16.45 -0.17 4.19
N GLN A 142 17.43 -1.07 4.18
CA GLN A 142 17.80 -1.81 2.97
C GLN A 142 16.63 -2.67 2.46
N LEU A 143 15.94 -3.37 3.36
CA LEU A 143 14.76 -4.17 3.01
C LEU A 143 13.61 -3.28 2.49
N THR A 144 13.38 -2.12 3.11
CA THR A 144 12.42 -1.12 2.63
C THR A 144 12.81 -0.61 1.25
N ALA A 145 14.08 -0.29 1.00
CA ALA A 145 14.55 0.13 -0.32
C ALA A 145 14.26 -0.93 -1.40
N TYR A 146 14.52 -2.20 -1.11
CA TYR A 146 14.16 -3.29 -2.01
C TYR A 146 12.66 -3.39 -2.27
N VAL A 147 11.82 -3.34 -1.22
CA VAL A 147 10.36 -3.38 -1.40
C VAL A 147 9.85 -2.17 -2.18
N GLN A 148 10.42 -0.99 -1.94
CA GLN A 148 10.09 0.22 -2.70
C GLN A 148 10.52 0.14 -4.17
N ALA A 149 11.47 -0.74 -4.52
CA ALA A 149 11.87 -1.01 -5.89
C ALA A 149 10.96 -2.01 -6.63
N LEU A 150 10.10 -2.74 -5.91
CA LEU A 150 9.21 -3.74 -6.50
C LEU A 150 8.13 -3.05 -7.33
N GLY A 151 8.14 -3.31 -8.63
CA GLY A 151 7.38 -2.57 -9.65
C GLY A 151 8.25 -1.71 -10.57
N LEU A 152 9.57 -1.69 -10.31
CA LEU A 152 10.61 -1.16 -11.19
C LEU A 152 10.34 0.31 -11.55
N LYS A 153 10.42 0.72 -12.82
CA LYS A 153 10.16 2.13 -13.22
C LYS A 153 8.80 2.67 -12.76
N ALA A 154 7.77 1.82 -12.67
CA ALA A 154 6.46 2.24 -12.19
C ALA A 154 6.48 2.53 -10.67
N ALA A 155 7.20 1.69 -9.91
CA ALA A 155 7.44 1.92 -8.49
C ALA A 155 8.23 3.21 -8.27
N ASP A 156 9.31 3.45 -9.03
CA ASP A 156 10.10 4.69 -8.90
C ASP A 156 9.23 5.94 -9.06
N ALA A 157 8.28 5.93 -10.00
CA ALA A 157 7.33 7.04 -10.18
C ALA A 157 6.37 7.17 -8.97
N ARG A 158 5.85 6.08 -8.41
CA ARG A 158 4.98 6.15 -7.22
C ARG A 158 5.75 6.59 -5.98
N VAL A 159 6.98 6.10 -5.78
CA VAL A 159 7.88 6.47 -4.68
C VAL A 159 8.25 7.95 -4.78
N ALA A 160 8.64 8.43 -5.96
CA ALA A 160 8.94 9.85 -6.18
C ALA A 160 7.76 10.75 -5.85
N ARG A 161 6.53 10.33 -6.22
CA ARG A 161 5.30 11.02 -5.83
C ARG A 161 5.12 11.05 -4.30
N GLN A 162 5.27 9.91 -3.61
CA GLN A 162 5.18 9.87 -2.15
C GLN A 162 6.20 10.82 -1.50
N GLN A 163 7.45 10.80 -1.95
CA GLN A 163 8.52 11.65 -1.42
C GLN A 163 8.25 13.14 -1.67
N HIS A 164 7.77 13.50 -2.87
CA HIS A 164 7.42 14.88 -3.22
C HIS A 164 6.33 15.43 -2.31
N TRP A 165 5.25 14.67 -2.07
CA TRP A 165 4.12 15.11 -1.25
C TRP A 165 4.36 14.96 0.26
N LYS A 166 5.38 14.20 0.66
CA LYS A 166 5.80 14.10 2.07
C LYS A 166 6.34 15.42 2.61
N ALA A 167 7.13 16.16 1.82
CA ALA A 167 7.67 17.45 2.23
C ALA A 167 6.58 18.48 2.64
N PRO A 168 5.55 18.78 1.82
CA PRO A 168 4.49 19.68 2.22
C PRO A 168 3.62 19.11 3.36
N ALA A 169 3.40 17.80 3.43
CA ALA A 169 2.66 17.18 4.54
C ALA A 169 3.37 17.40 5.90
N VAL A 170 4.69 17.18 5.94
CA VAL A 170 5.51 17.41 7.13
C VAL A 170 5.57 18.90 7.46
N ALA A 171 5.71 19.77 6.46
CA ALA A 171 5.72 21.22 6.67
C ALA A 171 4.39 21.73 7.25
N ALA A 172 3.26 21.23 6.74
CA ALA A 172 1.93 21.57 7.25
C ALA A 172 1.74 21.10 8.70
N TYR A 173 2.18 19.88 9.03
CA TYR A 173 2.19 19.38 10.40
C TYR A 173 3.06 20.25 11.33
N ALA A 174 4.27 20.62 10.90
CA ALA A 174 5.18 21.47 11.66
C ALA A 174 4.64 22.91 11.86
N GLY A 175 3.80 23.39 10.94
CA GLY A 175 3.10 24.67 11.04
C GLY A 175 2.02 24.74 12.13
N GLY A 176 1.76 23.63 12.83
CA GLY A 176 0.76 23.53 13.89
C GLY A 176 -0.58 22.98 13.39
N LEU A 177 -1.51 22.79 14.33
CA LEU A 177 -2.76 22.09 14.09
C LEU A 177 -3.62 22.76 13.00
N ASP A 178 -3.75 24.08 13.03
CA ASP A 178 -4.60 24.84 12.11
C ASP A 178 -4.07 24.73 10.67
N ALA A 179 -2.76 24.92 10.48
CA ALA A 179 -2.09 24.77 9.19
C ALA A 179 -2.19 23.34 8.65
N ASN A 180 -2.05 22.33 9.52
CA ASN A 180 -2.20 20.93 9.14
C ASN A 180 -3.62 20.62 8.65
N VAL A 181 -4.64 21.02 9.41
CA VAL A 181 -6.05 20.80 9.04
C VAL A 181 -6.39 21.53 7.74
N GLU A 182 -5.92 22.77 7.57
CA GLU A 182 -6.13 23.54 6.34
C GLU A 182 -5.47 22.86 5.13
N TRP A 183 -4.23 22.41 5.27
CA TRP A 183 -3.54 21.68 4.21
C TRP A 183 -4.26 20.38 3.84
N LEU A 184 -4.63 19.57 4.83
CA LEU A 184 -5.39 18.33 4.62
C LEU A 184 -6.70 18.57 3.89
N HIS A 185 -7.45 19.60 4.28
CA HIS A 185 -8.69 19.98 3.60
C HIS A 185 -8.44 20.52 2.19
N SER A 186 -7.32 21.21 1.95
CA SER A 186 -6.96 21.70 0.62
C SER A 186 -6.71 20.56 -0.39
N GLN A 187 -6.32 19.37 0.09
CA GLN A 187 -6.14 18.18 -0.74
C GLN A 187 -7.47 17.52 -1.15
N VAL A 188 -8.57 17.80 -0.46
CA VAL A 188 -9.88 17.24 -0.77
C VAL A 188 -10.60 18.11 -1.81
N PRO A 189 -11.10 17.58 -2.95
CA PRO A 189 -11.85 18.37 -3.92
C PRO A 189 -13.07 19.06 -3.32
N GLU A 190 -13.48 20.19 -3.92
CA GLU A 190 -14.54 21.02 -3.34
C GLU A 190 -15.88 20.30 -3.19
N VAL A 191 -16.24 19.42 -4.14
CA VAL A 191 -17.46 18.60 -4.04
C VAL A 191 -17.52 17.86 -2.70
N TRP A 192 -16.42 17.23 -2.30
CA TRP A 192 -16.36 16.35 -1.14
C TRP A 192 -16.31 17.17 0.15
N ARG A 193 -15.69 18.35 0.12
CA ARG A 193 -15.76 19.31 1.22
C ARG A 193 -17.17 19.86 1.46
N ARG A 194 -17.99 19.89 0.41
CA ARG A 194 -19.38 20.38 0.43
C ARG A 194 -20.41 19.24 0.43
N MET A 195 -19.97 18.00 0.63
CA MET A 195 -20.84 16.83 0.71
C MET A 195 -21.04 16.39 2.17
N PRO A 196 -22.26 16.48 2.73
CA PRO A 196 -22.57 15.87 4.02
C PRO A 196 -22.51 14.34 3.91
N ASN A 197 -22.49 13.63 5.03
CA ASN A 197 -22.68 12.18 4.99
C ASN A 197 -24.11 11.85 4.50
N PRO A 198 -24.28 11.18 3.34
CA PRO A 198 -25.61 10.89 2.80
C PRO A 198 -26.33 9.78 3.57
N TYR A 199 -25.61 9.06 4.45
CA TYR A 199 -26.14 7.96 5.26
C TYR A 199 -26.41 8.38 6.70
N PRO A 200 -27.55 7.96 7.30
CA PRO A 200 -27.90 8.30 8.67
C PRO A 200 -26.95 7.64 9.68
N ALA A 201 -26.51 8.41 10.69
CA ALA A 201 -25.71 7.94 11.82
C ALA A 201 -26.54 7.10 12.83
N THR A 202 -27.13 6.00 12.35
CA THR A 202 -27.87 5.03 13.20
C THR A 202 -26.92 4.21 14.07
N GLU A 203 -27.43 3.60 15.14
CA GLU A 203 -26.65 2.68 15.97
C GLU A 203 -25.97 1.58 15.13
N ALA A 204 -26.69 1.02 14.15
CA ALA A 204 -26.13 0.01 13.26
C ALA A 204 -24.96 0.55 12.40
N SER A 205 -25.07 1.79 11.90
CA SER A 205 -23.99 2.48 11.17
C SER A 205 -22.76 2.65 12.07
N LEU A 206 -22.95 3.13 13.29
CA LEU A 206 -21.87 3.35 14.25
C LEU A 206 -21.17 2.05 14.65
N GLN A 207 -21.91 0.95 14.84
CA GLN A 207 -21.31 -0.36 15.14
C GLN A 207 -20.50 -0.93 13.97
N ARG A 208 -20.98 -0.79 12.73
CA ARG A 208 -20.21 -1.17 11.54
C ARG A 208 -18.94 -0.33 11.40
N GLY A 209 -19.07 0.99 11.52
CA GLY A 209 -17.92 1.91 11.50
C GLY A 209 -16.90 1.61 12.60
N LYS A 210 -17.35 1.30 13.83
CA LYS A 210 -16.49 0.90 14.94
C LYS A 210 -15.69 -0.36 14.63
N ARG A 211 -16.32 -1.39 14.07
CA ARG A 211 -15.63 -2.63 13.70
C ARG A 211 -14.53 -2.37 12.67
N ILE A 212 -14.85 -1.59 11.63
CA ILE A 212 -13.88 -1.21 10.60
C ILE A 212 -12.74 -0.41 11.21
N TYR A 213 -13.03 0.56 12.09
CA TYR A 213 -12.00 1.34 12.78
C TYR A 213 -11.03 0.47 13.57
N GLN A 214 -11.55 -0.52 14.30
CA GLN A 214 -10.76 -1.47 15.07
C GLN A 214 -9.89 -2.39 14.18
N GLU A 215 -10.36 -2.68 12.97
CA GLU A 215 -9.66 -3.58 12.04
C GLU A 215 -8.59 -2.86 11.21
N PHE A 216 -8.81 -1.60 10.83
CA PHE A 216 -7.95 -0.91 9.86
C PHE A 216 -7.27 0.36 10.40
N CYS A 217 -7.87 1.06 11.36
CA CYS A 217 -7.48 2.44 11.68
C CYS A 217 -6.82 2.58 13.05
N ILE A 218 -7.21 1.75 14.02
CA ILE A 218 -6.89 1.90 15.45
C ILE A 218 -5.38 1.91 15.73
N ASN A 219 -4.57 1.20 14.95
CA ASN A 219 -3.14 1.10 15.24
C ASN A 219 -2.35 2.36 14.90
N CYS A 220 -2.88 3.19 14.00
CA CYS A 220 -2.32 4.50 13.69
C CYS A 220 -3.06 5.57 14.51
N HIS A 221 -4.39 5.58 14.50
CA HIS A 221 -5.21 6.65 15.07
C HIS A 221 -5.52 6.53 16.57
N GLY A 222 -5.24 5.37 17.19
CA GLY A 222 -5.44 5.12 18.62
C GLY A 222 -6.88 4.77 18.99
N PRO A 223 -7.13 4.15 20.16
CA PRO A 223 -8.48 3.74 20.58
C PRO A 223 -9.41 4.92 20.88
N VAL A 224 -8.85 6.11 21.13
CA VAL A 224 -9.58 7.35 21.44
C VAL A 224 -9.51 8.39 20.32
N GLY A 225 -8.97 8.03 19.15
CA GLY A 225 -8.87 8.93 17.98
C GLY A 225 -7.89 10.10 18.16
N ASP A 226 -6.92 9.98 19.06
CA ASP A 226 -5.94 11.02 19.37
C ASP A 226 -4.68 11.00 18.49
N GLY A 227 -4.64 10.08 17.53
CA GLY A 227 -3.49 9.90 16.63
C GLY A 227 -2.32 9.15 17.27
N LYS A 228 -2.45 8.65 18.51
CA LYS A 228 -1.36 8.03 19.27
C LYS A 228 -1.48 6.50 19.34
N GLY A 229 -1.81 5.88 18.21
CA GLY A 229 -1.79 4.42 18.10
C GLY A 229 -0.37 3.84 18.22
N PRO A 230 -0.21 2.52 18.40
CA PRO A 230 1.09 1.84 18.46
C PRO A 230 2.08 2.19 17.33
N ALA A 231 1.58 2.49 16.12
CA ALA A 231 2.40 2.87 14.97
C ALA A 231 2.90 4.32 15.01
N PHE A 232 2.31 5.19 15.86
CA PHE A 232 2.53 6.64 15.89
C PHE A 232 4.01 7.04 15.84
N ARG A 233 4.86 6.36 16.63
CA ARG A 233 6.30 6.66 16.74
C ARG A 233 7.10 6.49 15.44
N TYR A 234 6.53 5.81 14.45
CA TYR A 234 7.17 5.55 13.17
C TYR A 234 6.63 6.42 12.05
N MET A 235 5.50 7.09 12.25
CA MET A 235 4.80 7.86 11.21
C MET A 235 5.32 9.29 11.14
N ASN A 236 5.58 9.79 9.93
CA ASN A 236 5.98 11.17 9.72
C ASN A 236 5.34 11.76 8.44
N PRO A 237 4.36 12.68 8.55
CA PRO A 237 3.81 13.22 9.80
C PRO A 237 2.96 12.19 10.56
N PRO A 238 2.77 12.34 11.88
CA PRO A 238 1.90 11.45 12.63
C PRO A 238 0.41 11.66 12.28
N PRO A 239 -0.44 10.66 12.54
CA PRO A 239 -1.89 10.78 12.31
C PRO A 239 -2.52 11.95 13.05
N LEU A 240 -3.49 12.61 12.41
CA LEU A 240 -4.21 13.74 13.00
C LEU A 240 -5.04 13.31 14.23
N ASN A 241 -5.03 14.13 15.27
CA ASN A 241 -5.90 13.97 16.42
C ASN A 241 -7.33 14.44 16.10
N PHE A 242 -8.25 13.50 15.90
CA PHE A 242 -9.64 13.78 15.53
C PHE A 242 -10.41 14.55 16.60
N THR A 243 -10.05 14.40 17.88
CA THR A 243 -10.72 15.11 19.00
C THR A 243 -10.55 16.63 18.94
N THR A 244 -9.59 17.10 18.15
CA THR A 244 -9.33 18.52 17.96
C THR A 244 -10.13 19.15 16.82
N LEU A 245 -10.75 18.33 15.95
CA LEU A 245 -11.41 18.80 14.73
C LEU A 245 -12.67 19.62 14.98
N ARG A 246 -13.34 19.45 16.14
CA ARG A 246 -14.60 20.15 16.44
C ARG A 246 -14.48 21.67 16.32
N ARG A 247 -13.33 22.24 16.73
CA ARG A 247 -13.06 23.69 16.66
C ARG A 247 -12.73 24.17 15.24
N HIS A 248 -12.45 23.25 14.31
CA HIS A 248 -12.12 23.52 12.91
C HIS A 248 -13.31 23.29 11.97
N LEU A 249 -14.48 22.98 12.52
CA LEU A 249 -15.73 22.99 11.76
C LEU A 249 -16.08 24.45 11.46
N VAL A 250 -15.80 24.86 10.22
CA VAL A 250 -16.15 26.17 9.68
C VAL A 250 -17.47 26.10 8.93
N GLU A 251 -18.20 27.21 8.86
CA GLU A 251 -19.40 27.32 8.05
C GLU A 251 -19.11 26.91 6.59
N ASN A 252 -20.00 26.10 5.99
CA ASN A 252 -19.90 25.56 4.62
C ASN A 252 -18.83 24.48 4.36
N ARG A 253 -18.32 23.78 5.39
CA ARG A 253 -17.56 22.53 5.20
C ARG A 253 -18.20 21.38 5.97
N TYR A 254 -18.41 20.27 5.28
CA TYR A 254 -18.93 19.03 5.83
C TYR A 254 -17.77 18.07 6.14
N ILE A 255 -17.83 17.42 7.30
CA ILE A 255 -16.79 16.49 7.77
C ILE A 255 -16.98 15.10 7.15
N GLY A 256 -18.21 14.70 6.83
CA GLY A 256 -18.54 13.41 6.24
C GLY A 256 -17.82 13.17 4.93
N GLY A 257 -18.00 14.05 3.94
CA GLY A 257 -17.35 13.92 2.63
C GLY A 257 -15.82 14.07 2.68
N ILE A 258 -15.29 14.86 3.62
CA ILE A 258 -13.83 14.96 3.86
C ILE A 258 -13.27 13.61 4.33
N PHE A 259 -13.88 13.02 5.36
CA PHE A 259 -13.45 11.70 5.85
C PHE A 259 -13.59 10.64 4.77
N TYR A 260 -14.72 10.60 4.07
CA TYR A 260 -14.95 9.65 2.99
C TYR A 260 -13.85 9.72 1.92
N TYR A 261 -13.55 10.93 1.42
CA TYR A 261 -12.53 11.12 0.39
C TYR A 261 -11.14 10.69 0.84
N GLN A 262 -10.74 11.08 2.06
CA GLN A 262 -9.42 10.76 2.60
C GLN A 262 -9.25 9.26 2.91
N ILE A 263 -10.29 8.59 3.41
CA ILE A 263 -10.25 7.14 3.67
C ILE A 263 -10.21 6.38 2.34
N MET A 264 -11.03 6.78 1.37
CA MET A 264 -11.10 6.14 0.07
C MET A 264 -9.77 6.24 -0.70
N ASN A 265 -9.15 7.43 -0.73
CA ASN A 265 -7.97 7.72 -1.56
C ASN A 265 -6.63 7.75 -0.81
N GLY A 266 -6.65 7.66 0.51
CA GLY A 266 -5.46 7.87 1.34
C GLY A 266 -4.96 9.31 1.28
N ILE A 267 -3.81 9.57 1.91
CA ILE A 267 -3.17 10.89 1.92
C ILE A 267 -1.72 10.70 1.48
N THR A 268 -1.44 10.99 0.21
CA THR A 268 -0.11 10.80 -0.38
C THR A 268 0.91 11.69 0.34
N GLY A 269 2.09 11.12 0.63
CA GLY A 269 3.10 11.78 1.45
C GLY A 269 2.97 11.49 2.96
N THR A 270 1.97 10.72 3.38
CA THR A 270 1.77 10.31 4.77
C THR A 270 1.60 8.80 4.86
N GLY A 271 1.71 8.23 6.07
CA GLY A 271 1.44 6.82 6.33
C GLY A 271 -0.02 6.36 6.17
N MET A 272 -0.94 7.22 5.71
CA MET A 272 -2.37 6.88 5.52
C MET A 272 -2.60 6.24 4.14
N PRO A 273 -2.85 4.92 4.06
CA PRO A 273 -3.12 4.23 2.81
C PRO A 273 -4.53 4.54 2.29
N TYR A 274 -4.79 4.11 1.06
CA TYR A 274 -6.12 4.20 0.45
C TYR A 274 -6.92 2.90 0.70
N PHE A 275 -8.19 3.02 1.04
CA PHE A 275 -9.03 1.87 1.41
C PHE A 275 -10.02 1.43 0.32
N LYS A 276 -10.08 2.10 -0.82
CA LYS A 276 -11.00 1.74 -1.92
C LYS A 276 -10.80 0.33 -2.50
N LYS A 277 -9.64 -0.30 -2.28
CA LYS A 277 -9.40 -1.72 -2.64
C LYS A 277 -9.90 -2.73 -1.60
N HIS A 278 -10.22 -2.26 -0.39
CA HIS A 278 -10.54 -3.13 0.76
C HIS A 278 -11.96 -2.90 1.31
N LEU A 279 -12.53 -1.71 1.11
CA LEU A 279 -13.83 -1.32 1.66
C LEU A 279 -14.75 -0.82 0.54
N GLU A 280 -16.00 -1.31 0.56
CA GLU A 280 -17.09 -0.76 -0.23
C GLU A 280 -17.44 0.66 0.25
N SER A 281 -17.91 1.52 -0.65
CA SER A 281 -18.25 2.92 -0.35
C SER A 281 -19.16 3.10 0.86
N GLU A 282 -20.21 2.29 1.00
CA GLU A 282 -21.15 2.38 2.13
C GLU A 282 -20.45 2.16 3.48
N LYS A 283 -19.48 1.23 3.52
CA LYS A 283 -18.69 0.93 4.72
C LYS A 283 -17.78 2.09 5.10
N ILE A 284 -17.27 2.83 4.11
CA ILE A 284 -16.48 4.05 4.34
C ILE A 284 -17.37 5.17 4.93
N TRP A 285 -18.61 5.32 4.45
CA TRP A 285 -19.56 6.28 5.02
C TRP A 285 -19.97 5.94 6.46
N ASP A 286 -20.19 4.66 6.78
CA ASP A 286 -20.42 4.20 8.14
C ASP A 286 -19.22 4.49 9.06
N LEU A 287 -18.00 4.29 8.56
CA LEU A 287 -16.78 4.66 9.27
C LEU A 287 -16.70 6.17 9.51
N ALA A 288 -17.01 7.00 8.51
CA ALA A 288 -17.06 8.46 8.67
C ALA A 288 -18.07 8.89 9.74
N ASN A 289 -19.25 8.26 9.80
CA ASN A 289 -20.22 8.47 10.88
C ASN A 289 -19.64 8.15 12.26
N TYR A 290 -18.98 6.98 12.38
CA TYR A 290 -18.33 6.59 13.64
C TYR A 290 -17.26 7.59 14.09
N LEU A 291 -16.40 8.06 13.18
CA LEU A 291 -15.36 9.06 13.48
C LEU A 291 -15.97 10.39 13.94
N GLY A 292 -16.96 10.88 13.21
CA GLY A 292 -17.66 12.12 13.54
C GLY A 292 -18.33 12.08 14.91
N VAL A 293 -19.11 11.04 15.19
CA VAL A 293 -19.83 10.90 16.46
C VAL A 293 -18.89 10.60 17.63
N SER A 294 -17.95 9.66 17.47
CA SER A 294 -17.17 9.13 18.59
C SER A 294 -15.96 9.98 18.97
N PHE A 295 -15.32 10.65 17.99
CA PHE A 295 -14.09 11.39 18.25
C PHE A 295 -14.25 12.89 18.04
N VAL A 296 -14.96 13.34 17.00
CA VAL A 296 -15.19 14.78 16.75
C VAL A 296 -16.32 15.32 17.65
N GLY A 297 -17.31 14.50 17.98
CA GLY A 297 -18.52 14.90 18.69
C GLY A 297 -19.48 15.73 17.82
N TYR A 298 -19.40 15.56 16.49
CA TYR A 298 -20.26 16.18 15.49
C TYR A 298 -20.41 15.26 14.27
N THR A 299 -21.63 15.14 13.75
CA THR A 299 -21.92 14.48 12.47
C THR A 299 -22.84 15.38 11.65
N ASP A 300 -22.59 15.41 10.34
CA ASP A 300 -23.43 16.06 9.33
C ASP A 300 -24.40 15.06 8.66
N ALA A 301 -24.51 13.85 9.21
CA ALA A 301 -25.50 12.89 8.77
C ALA A 301 -26.91 13.48 8.85
N ASN A 302 -27.73 13.17 7.84
CA ASN A 302 -29.09 13.67 7.67
C ASN A 302 -29.23 15.15 7.26
N ILE A 303 -28.13 15.83 6.92
CA ILE A 303 -28.19 17.13 6.22
C ILE A 303 -28.39 16.86 4.72
N GLU A 304 -29.21 17.69 4.06
CA GLU A 304 -29.38 17.60 2.60
C GLU A 304 -28.11 18.05 1.85
N PRO A 305 -27.75 17.43 0.71
CA PRO A 305 -28.49 16.37 0.02
C PRO A 305 -28.36 14.99 0.66
N ARG A 306 -29.49 14.29 0.83
CA ARG A 306 -29.54 12.88 1.25
C ARG A 306 -29.58 11.94 0.05
N GLY A 307 -29.11 10.70 0.23
CA GLY A 307 -29.28 9.63 -0.77
C GLY A 307 -28.42 9.76 -2.02
N ILE A 308 -27.20 10.27 -1.88
CA ILE A 308 -26.17 10.11 -2.94
C ILE A 308 -25.88 8.62 -3.09
N ASP A 309 -25.89 8.14 -4.32
CA ASP A 309 -25.61 6.73 -4.63
C ASP A 309 -24.25 6.32 -4.05
N ALA A 310 -24.17 5.14 -3.44
CA ALA A 310 -22.91 4.55 -2.97
C ALA A 310 -21.84 4.50 -4.07
N SER A 311 -22.27 4.43 -5.32
CA SER A 311 -21.44 4.39 -6.53
C SER A 311 -21.12 5.78 -7.11
N TYR A 312 -21.55 6.87 -6.47
CA TYR A 312 -21.22 8.21 -6.93
C TYR A 312 -19.71 8.45 -6.84
N GLU A 313 -19.08 8.55 -8.00
CA GLU A 313 -17.71 8.99 -8.17
C GLU A 313 -17.71 10.22 -9.09
N GLU A 314 -17.15 11.33 -8.61
CA GLU A 314 -16.80 12.41 -9.52
C GLU A 314 -15.71 11.97 -10.50
N PRO A 315 -15.60 12.63 -11.68
CA PRO A 315 -14.44 12.44 -12.55
C PRO A 315 -13.15 12.54 -11.75
N TRP A 316 -12.32 11.50 -11.82
CA TRP A 316 -11.12 11.41 -10.99
C TRP A 316 -10.22 12.63 -11.20
N GLN A 317 -10.02 13.39 -10.12
CA GLN A 317 -9.09 14.52 -10.08
C GLN A 317 -7.82 14.09 -9.38
N ASN A 318 -6.69 14.14 -10.08
CA ASN A 318 -5.40 13.85 -9.48
C ASN A 318 -4.95 15.00 -8.57
N ARG A 319 -5.22 14.89 -7.27
CA ARG A 319 -4.75 15.87 -6.28
C ARG A 319 -3.27 15.71 -5.94
N TYR A 320 -2.67 14.60 -6.34
CA TYR A 320 -1.27 14.28 -6.13
C TYR A 320 -0.58 13.96 -7.47
N PRO A 321 -0.45 14.95 -8.38
CA PRO A 321 0.31 14.77 -9.62
C PRO A 321 1.75 14.32 -9.37
N GLN A 322 2.34 13.71 -10.39
CA GLN A 322 3.76 13.41 -10.38
C GLN A 322 4.58 14.71 -10.32
N PRO A 323 5.81 14.68 -9.76
CA PRO A 323 6.69 15.83 -9.76
C PRO A 323 6.88 16.40 -11.17
N GLY A 324 6.66 17.70 -11.33
CA GLY A 324 6.72 18.41 -12.62
C GLY A 324 5.43 18.36 -13.46
N GLN A 325 4.36 17.72 -12.97
CA GLN A 325 3.04 17.69 -13.64
C GLN A 325 1.99 18.56 -12.93
N GLU A 326 2.38 19.40 -11.97
CA GLU A 326 1.47 20.15 -11.10
C GLU A 326 0.63 21.18 -11.88
N GLY A 327 1.16 21.72 -12.98
CA GLY A 327 0.46 22.68 -13.84
C GLY A 327 -0.65 22.09 -14.71
N ALA A 328 -0.67 20.77 -14.93
CA ALA A 328 -1.66 20.11 -15.79
C ALA A 328 -3.02 19.87 -15.09
N VAL A 329 -3.08 20.03 -13.76
CA VAL A 329 -4.27 19.73 -12.95
C VAL A 329 -5.25 20.92 -12.87
N THR A 330 -4.86 22.11 -13.34
CA THR A 330 -5.69 23.33 -13.25
C THR A 330 -6.41 23.71 -14.54
N GLY A 331 -6.33 22.89 -15.59
CA GLY A 331 -6.94 23.16 -16.88
C GLY A 331 -8.03 22.17 -17.26
N LYS A 332 -9.25 22.36 -16.71
CA LYS A 332 -10.54 22.18 -17.40
C LYS A 332 -11.70 22.60 -16.52
#